data_AF-A0A934VN54-F1
#
_entry.id   AF-A0A934VN54-F1
#
_cell.length_a   1.000
_cell.length_b   1.000
_cell.length_c   1.000
_cell.angle_alpha   90.00
_cell.angle_beta   90.00
_cell.angle_gamma   90.00
#
_symmetry.space_group_name_H-M   'P 1'
#
loop_
_entity.id
_entity.type
_entity.pdbx_description
1 polymer ?
#
loop_
_entity_poly.entity_id
_entity_poly.type
_entity_poly.pdbx_seq_one_letter_code
_entity_poly.pdbx_strand_id
1 'polypeptide(L)'
;MSFYTYSKAIVYFLLVSVTTLQGQRSPYEEGHDVEFFVMLDGFTKYGGDIKVIDGMTGEEYTKSNTVVSDFHYQMPQILGGFHDMLLAYESKTIAFHLKDGEEHAKQLIDLAASFGIKGFKVDVMKKLNKEVTIYNRLRNKPFFHVDELIVWDRDTLNREGEPDNKYAEHIRFDEEDGEWHRRVKTHWEVDIKRWDYEVHKYQGLDLDTQKGFHESGGLPGNMRTDYFNDVRLSYPIILDSRALPDDQVDYLRRSYIKNLRHLYDPYSWVSKRHERFELGFASLLRQEMSLRSFKVKNRKWFDAVLASFLNDIVSVNRYGHERVYNDIVTRSVFRSYRNQLGVGLDLLNWEESELREPKGNPPSEDANPVWDGVRFNSSWGARLILLDLYLRKGDELVDALRVELKAKKKKEDVVSMFKRVITDVSGMPANRYIELAFVEQRNLMALFVDKIQSEKQKAEAPLERSWLHEN
;
A
#
# COMPACT_ATOMS: atom_id res chain seq x y z
N MET A 1 33.64 14.66 -8.24
CA MET A 1 33.25 13.79 -9.37
C MET A 1 32.95 12.39 -8.81
N SER A 2 31.95 11.70 -9.35
CA SER A 2 31.55 10.30 -9.06
C SER A 2 30.43 10.01 -8.01
N PHE A 3 29.35 10.80 -7.99
CA PHE A 3 28.03 10.31 -7.54
C PHE A 3 27.10 9.89 -8.71
N TYR A 4 27.37 10.40 -9.92
CA TYR A 4 26.56 10.11 -11.13
C TYR A 4 26.87 8.76 -11.78
N THR A 5 28.03 8.17 -11.52
CA THR A 5 28.47 6.93 -12.18
C THR A 5 27.88 5.68 -11.51
N TYR A 6 27.66 5.70 -10.20
CA TYR A 6 27.03 4.60 -9.46
C TYR A 6 25.54 4.44 -9.82
N SER A 7 24.82 5.54 -10.04
CA SER A 7 23.40 5.54 -10.43
C SER A 7 23.15 4.87 -11.78
N LYS A 8 24.05 5.02 -12.76
CA LYS A 8 23.89 4.43 -14.11
C LYS A 8 24.16 2.93 -14.14
N ALA A 9 25.10 2.42 -13.33
CA ALA A 9 25.36 0.99 -13.21
C ALA A 9 24.17 0.23 -12.57
N ILE A 10 23.46 0.88 -11.63
CA ILE A 10 22.27 0.34 -10.97
C ILE A 10 21.09 0.21 -11.94
N VAL A 11 20.91 1.21 -12.82
CA VAL A 11 19.87 1.21 -13.87
C VAL A 11 20.10 0.08 -14.89
N TYR A 12 21.36 -0.20 -15.25
CA TYR A 12 21.67 -1.27 -16.21
C TYR A 12 21.38 -2.68 -15.67
N PHE A 13 21.52 -2.91 -14.37
CA PHE A 13 21.22 -4.22 -13.77
C PHE A 13 19.72 -4.48 -13.56
N LEU A 14 18.92 -3.43 -13.33
CA LEU A 14 17.45 -3.55 -13.24
C LEU A 14 16.76 -3.70 -14.61
N LEU A 15 17.38 -3.19 -15.68
CA LEU A 15 16.81 -3.18 -17.05
C LEU A 15 16.89 -4.52 -17.80
N VAL A 16 17.71 -5.48 -17.36
CA VAL A 16 17.95 -6.74 -18.10
C VAL A 16 16.79 -7.76 -17.99
N SER A 17 15.79 -7.50 -17.15
CA SER A 17 14.71 -8.47 -16.86
C SER A 17 13.31 -7.89 -17.03
N VAL A 18 13.04 -7.20 -18.15
CA VAL A 18 11.67 -6.76 -18.47
C VAL A 18 10.92 -7.88 -19.22
N THR A 19 10.46 -8.87 -18.46
CA THR A 19 9.29 -9.66 -18.84
C THR A 19 8.06 -9.01 -18.21
N THR A 20 6.95 -8.97 -18.96
CA THR A 20 5.62 -8.56 -18.50
C THR A 20 5.29 -9.08 -17.10
N LEU A 21 4.79 -8.20 -16.22
CA LEU A 21 4.28 -8.53 -14.87
C LEU A 21 3.18 -9.61 -14.87
N GLN A 22 2.57 -9.88 -16.03
CA GLN A 22 1.46 -10.83 -16.22
C GLN A 22 1.75 -12.31 -15.88
N GLY A 23 2.97 -12.66 -15.46
CA GLY A 23 3.31 -14.03 -15.06
C GLY A 23 3.91 -14.17 -13.66
N GLN A 24 4.14 -13.07 -12.93
CA GLN A 24 4.81 -13.15 -11.62
C GLN A 24 3.85 -12.85 -10.48
N ARG A 25 3.61 -13.89 -9.69
CA ARG A 25 2.66 -13.92 -8.58
C ARG A 25 3.20 -13.14 -7.38
N SER A 26 2.31 -12.47 -6.67
CA SER A 26 2.70 -11.63 -5.54
C SER A 26 2.95 -12.49 -4.29
N PRO A 27 4.02 -12.25 -3.51
CA PRO A 27 4.29 -13.00 -2.28
C PRO A 27 3.18 -12.86 -1.22
N TYR A 28 2.26 -11.94 -1.45
CA TYR A 28 1.19 -11.55 -0.56
C TYR A 28 -0.19 -12.11 -0.95
N GLU A 29 -0.30 -12.86 -2.05
CA GLU A 29 -1.56 -13.48 -2.48
C GLU A 29 -1.80 -14.82 -1.74
N GLU A 30 -3.07 -15.11 -1.40
CA GLU A 30 -3.45 -16.37 -0.77
C GLU A 30 -3.44 -17.55 -1.76
N GLY A 31 -3.16 -18.77 -1.28
CA GLY A 31 -3.24 -20.01 -2.08
C GLY A 31 -1.92 -20.54 -2.64
N HIS A 32 -0.77 -19.93 -2.32
CA HIS A 32 0.55 -20.28 -2.89
C HIS A 32 1.47 -21.10 -1.99
N ASP A 33 0.96 -21.64 -0.88
CA ASP A 33 1.79 -22.25 0.15
C ASP A 33 2.54 -23.49 -0.37
N VAL A 34 1.90 -24.29 -1.23
CA VAL A 34 2.48 -25.55 -1.77
C VAL A 34 3.63 -25.30 -2.76
N GLU A 35 3.47 -24.37 -3.72
CA GLU A 35 4.55 -23.99 -4.65
C GLU A 35 5.71 -23.30 -3.91
N PHE A 36 5.40 -22.52 -2.86
CA PHE A 36 6.40 -21.90 -2.01
C PHE A 36 7.28 -22.94 -1.29
N PHE A 37 6.69 -23.98 -0.69
CA PHE A 37 7.45 -25.04 -0.02
C PHE A 37 8.38 -25.82 -0.95
N VAL A 38 8.00 -26.00 -2.22
CA VAL A 38 8.85 -26.65 -3.24
C VAL A 38 10.08 -25.78 -3.59
N MET A 39 10.01 -24.47 -3.42
CA MET A 39 11.12 -23.55 -3.71
C MET A 39 12.08 -23.34 -2.53
N LEU A 40 11.80 -23.84 -1.32
CA LEU A 40 12.58 -23.51 -0.11
C LEU A 40 13.99 -24.12 -0.06
N ASP A 41 14.28 -25.19 -0.81
CA ASP A 41 15.53 -25.97 -0.72
C ASP A 41 16.81 -25.20 -1.13
N GLY A 42 16.71 -23.92 -1.54
CA GLY A 42 17.83 -23.12 -2.05
C GLY A 42 18.31 -21.95 -1.18
N PHE A 43 17.67 -21.64 -0.05
CA PHE A 43 17.75 -20.27 0.50
C PHE A 43 18.06 -20.21 2.00
N THR A 44 19.24 -19.71 2.37
CA THR A 44 19.61 -19.42 3.78
C THR A 44 20.32 -18.08 3.90
N LYS A 45 19.55 -17.02 4.17
CA LYS A 45 20.09 -15.69 4.59
C LYS A 45 19.79 -15.37 6.06
N TYR A 46 18.87 -16.11 6.67
CA TYR A 46 18.56 -16.03 8.08
C TYR A 46 19.22 -17.20 8.80
N GLY A 47 20.47 -16.99 9.22
CA GLY A 47 21.17 -17.87 10.16
C GLY A 47 21.33 -17.10 11.46
N GLY A 48 20.63 -17.51 12.51
CA GLY A 48 20.71 -16.97 13.86
C GLY A 48 20.08 -17.92 14.85
N ASP A 49 20.57 -17.93 16.08
CA ASP A 49 20.03 -18.77 17.15
C ASP A 49 18.70 -18.19 17.64
N ILE A 50 17.59 -18.73 17.13
CA ILE A 50 16.25 -18.44 17.65
C ILE A 50 16.16 -19.10 19.03
N LYS A 51 15.99 -18.30 20.09
CA LYS A 51 15.79 -18.86 21.44
C LYS A 51 14.41 -19.47 21.53
N VAL A 52 14.29 -20.61 22.20
CA VAL A 52 12.99 -21.23 22.47
C VAL A 52 12.64 -20.97 23.93
N ILE A 53 11.46 -20.40 24.18
CA ILE A 53 11.01 -19.95 25.50
C ILE A 53 9.75 -20.71 25.87
N ASP A 54 9.66 -21.20 27.10
CA ASP A 54 8.40 -21.72 27.66
C ASP A 54 7.52 -20.51 28.04
N GLY A 55 6.39 -20.35 27.36
CA GLY A 55 5.50 -19.21 27.56
C GLY A 55 4.91 -19.14 28.97
N MET A 56 4.73 -20.26 29.65
CA MET A 56 4.16 -20.28 31.00
C MET A 56 5.14 -19.73 32.04
N THR A 57 6.44 -20.05 31.92
CA THR A 57 7.46 -19.67 32.91
C THR A 57 8.27 -18.44 32.49
N GLY A 58 8.36 -18.17 31.18
CA GLY A 58 9.24 -17.16 30.60
C GLY A 58 10.73 -17.56 30.56
N GLU A 59 11.06 -18.81 30.93
CA GLU A 59 12.42 -19.35 30.91
C GLU A 59 12.71 -20.11 29.61
N GLU A 60 13.97 -20.53 29.43
CA GLU A 60 14.37 -21.35 28.27
C GLU A 60 13.59 -22.67 28.22
N TYR A 61 13.07 -23.02 27.05
CA TYR A 61 12.28 -24.22 26.84
C TYR A 61 13.17 -25.47 26.89
N THR A 62 13.05 -26.28 27.93
CA THR A 62 13.89 -27.48 28.13
C THR A 62 13.21 -28.80 27.74
N LYS A 63 11.92 -28.77 27.41
CA LYS A 63 11.15 -29.99 27.10
C LYS A 63 11.55 -30.53 25.73
N SER A 64 11.75 -31.83 25.63
CA SER A 64 11.96 -32.49 24.34
C SER A 64 10.61 -32.64 23.63
N ASN A 65 10.32 -31.75 22.67
CA ASN A 65 9.09 -31.77 21.88
C ASN A 65 9.42 -31.70 20.37
N THR A 66 8.98 -32.71 19.62
CA THR A 66 9.28 -32.84 18.18
C THR A 66 8.64 -31.75 17.34
N VAL A 67 7.41 -31.31 17.68
CA VAL A 67 6.74 -30.20 16.98
C VAL A 67 7.56 -28.92 17.12
N VAL A 68 8.04 -28.65 18.33
CA VAL A 68 8.87 -27.46 18.62
C VAL A 68 10.20 -27.53 17.86
N SER A 69 10.91 -28.66 17.92
CA SER A 69 12.20 -28.81 17.24
C SER A 69 12.06 -28.70 15.72
N ASP A 70 11.05 -29.35 15.14
CA ASP A 70 10.88 -29.41 13.70
C ASP A 70 10.42 -28.07 13.14
N PHE A 71 9.51 -27.38 13.84
CA PHE A 71 9.11 -26.03 13.44
C PHE A 71 10.26 -25.03 13.61
N HIS A 72 10.96 -25.06 14.75
CA HIS A 72 12.13 -24.21 15.02
C HIS A 72 13.19 -24.33 13.91
N TYR A 73 13.49 -25.56 13.49
CA TYR A 73 14.43 -25.83 12.40
C TYR A 73 13.99 -25.23 11.06
N GLN A 74 12.68 -25.27 10.77
CA GLN A 74 12.12 -24.82 9.49
C GLN A 74 11.85 -23.31 9.42
N MET A 75 11.64 -22.63 10.55
CA MET A 75 11.32 -21.21 10.60
C MET A 75 12.31 -20.32 9.82
N PRO A 76 13.64 -20.44 10.01
CA PRO A 76 14.61 -19.61 9.27
C PRO A 76 14.57 -19.86 7.75
N GLN A 77 14.32 -21.10 7.33
CA GLN A 77 14.20 -21.46 5.91
C GLN A 77 12.97 -20.80 5.28
N ILE A 78 11.82 -20.89 5.96
CA ILE A 78 10.57 -20.25 5.53
C ILE A 78 10.75 -18.73 5.43
N LEU A 79 11.34 -18.09 6.44
CA LEU A 79 11.58 -16.65 6.44
C LEU A 79 12.56 -16.24 5.32
N GLY A 80 13.61 -17.04 5.07
CA GLY A 80 14.55 -16.86 3.97
C GLY A 80 13.90 -16.92 2.60
N GLY A 81 13.14 -17.99 2.33
CA GLY A 81 12.41 -18.11 1.08
C GLY A 81 11.42 -16.98 0.85
N PHE A 82 10.72 -16.54 1.91
CA PHE A 82 9.79 -15.41 1.81
C PHE A 82 10.52 -14.10 1.47
N HIS A 83 11.66 -13.83 2.11
CA HIS A 83 12.49 -12.66 1.84
C HIS A 83 13.00 -12.61 0.40
N ASP A 84 13.47 -13.73 -0.14
CA ASP A 84 13.98 -13.77 -1.51
C ASP A 84 12.87 -13.65 -2.55
N MET A 85 11.71 -14.27 -2.29
CA MET A 85 10.51 -14.05 -3.09
C MET A 85 10.07 -12.58 -3.09
N LEU A 86 10.10 -11.94 -1.92
CA LEU A 86 9.83 -10.51 -1.77
C LEU A 86 10.81 -9.65 -2.59
N LEU A 87 12.12 -9.93 -2.48
CA LEU A 87 13.15 -9.22 -3.25
C LEU A 87 12.93 -9.37 -4.76
N ALA A 88 12.65 -10.57 -5.24
CA ALA A 88 12.42 -10.83 -6.66
C ALA A 88 11.17 -10.11 -7.18
N TYR A 89 10.10 -10.08 -6.40
CA TYR A 89 8.86 -9.38 -6.73
C TYR A 89 9.06 -7.86 -6.75
N GLU A 90 9.64 -7.29 -5.69
CA GLU A 90 9.79 -5.84 -5.55
C GLU A 90 10.81 -5.27 -6.53
N SER A 91 11.88 -6.01 -6.87
CA SER A 91 12.84 -5.59 -7.91
C SER A 91 12.14 -5.34 -9.25
N LYS A 92 11.24 -6.23 -9.66
CA LYS A 92 10.54 -6.13 -10.94
C LYS A 92 9.42 -5.10 -10.89
N THR A 93 8.73 -5.01 -9.76
CA THR A 93 7.71 -3.97 -9.52
C THR A 93 8.33 -2.57 -9.60
N ILE A 94 9.45 -2.33 -8.92
CA ILE A 94 10.19 -1.06 -9.00
C ILE A 94 10.66 -0.80 -10.44
N ALA A 95 11.25 -1.78 -11.11
CA ALA A 95 11.72 -1.62 -12.50
C ALA A 95 10.57 -1.26 -13.47
N PHE A 96 9.42 -1.91 -13.33
CA PHE A 96 8.22 -1.60 -14.09
C PHE A 96 7.77 -0.15 -13.86
N HIS A 97 7.62 0.26 -12.60
CA HIS A 97 7.14 1.61 -12.28
C HIS A 97 8.14 2.71 -12.59
N LEU A 98 9.44 2.43 -12.58
CA LEU A 98 10.46 3.35 -13.09
C LEU A 98 10.26 3.61 -14.58
N LYS A 99 10.19 2.54 -15.38
CA LYS A 99 10.00 2.65 -16.83
C LYS A 99 8.67 3.31 -17.18
N ASP A 100 7.59 2.81 -16.59
CA ASP A 100 6.24 3.32 -16.83
C ASP A 100 6.11 4.79 -16.40
N GLY A 101 6.72 5.14 -15.25
CA GLY A 101 6.79 6.51 -14.76
C GLY A 101 7.58 7.44 -15.67
N GLU A 102 8.68 6.99 -16.27
CA GLU A 102 9.46 7.77 -17.24
C GLU A 102 8.65 8.07 -18.50
N GLU A 103 7.91 7.09 -19.00
CA GLU A 103 7.05 7.26 -20.16
C GLU A 103 5.86 8.19 -19.86
N HIS A 104 5.21 8.03 -18.71
CA HIS A 104 4.15 8.94 -18.24
C HIS A 104 4.70 10.37 -18.09
N ALA A 105 5.88 10.53 -17.47
CA ALA A 105 6.54 11.82 -17.33
C ALA A 105 6.78 12.49 -18.68
N LYS A 106 7.29 11.73 -19.66
CA LYS A 106 7.55 12.25 -21.01
C LYS A 106 6.27 12.77 -21.66
N GLN A 107 5.20 11.98 -21.66
CA GLN A 107 3.91 12.40 -22.24
C GLN A 107 3.34 13.62 -21.53
N LEU A 108 3.44 13.68 -20.20
CA LEU A 108 2.97 14.83 -19.42
C LEU A 108 3.82 16.08 -19.69
N ILE A 109 5.14 15.95 -19.86
CA ILE A 109 6.04 17.06 -20.21
C ILE A 109 5.68 17.62 -21.59
N ASP A 110 5.47 16.76 -22.57
CA ASP A 110 5.11 17.17 -23.93
C ASP A 110 3.73 17.87 -23.95
N LEU A 111 2.76 17.29 -23.24
CA LEU A 111 1.43 17.87 -23.09
C LEU A 111 1.50 19.23 -22.36
N ALA A 112 2.20 19.31 -21.23
CA ALA A 112 2.37 20.55 -20.48
C ALA A 112 3.07 21.64 -21.32
N ALA A 113 4.09 21.28 -22.11
CA ALA A 113 4.76 22.20 -23.01
C ALA A 113 3.82 22.77 -24.08
N SER A 114 2.86 21.97 -24.57
CA SER A 114 1.83 22.43 -25.52
C SER A 114 0.95 23.56 -24.95
N PHE A 115 0.73 23.56 -23.63
CA PHE A 115 0.03 24.59 -22.85
C PHE A 115 0.93 25.77 -22.41
N GLY A 116 2.19 25.81 -22.86
CA GLY A 116 3.15 26.86 -22.50
C GLY A 116 3.88 26.63 -21.17
N ILE A 117 3.74 25.45 -20.56
CA ILE A 117 4.39 25.07 -19.31
C ILE A 117 5.78 24.47 -19.64
N LYS A 118 6.67 25.31 -20.16
CA LYS A 118 8.05 24.95 -20.57
C LYS A 118 9.03 24.80 -19.41
N GLY A 119 9.67 23.65 -19.27
CA GLY A 119 10.69 23.42 -18.22
C GLY A 119 10.18 22.63 -17.02
N PHE A 120 8.93 22.16 -17.08
CA PHE A 120 8.45 21.09 -16.21
C PHE A 120 9.35 19.85 -16.38
N LYS A 121 9.85 19.32 -15.27
CA LYS A 121 10.70 18.13 -15.22
C LYS A 121 10.20 17.23 -14.12
N VAL A 122 10.21 15.94 -14.38
CA VAL A 122 9.93 14.92 -13.37
C VAL A 122 11.15 14.03 -13.25
N ASP A 123 11.65 13.91 -12.03
CA ASP A 123 12.69 12.95 -11.67
C ASP A 123 12.01 11.76 -10.99
N VAL A 124 11.72 10.73 -11.79
CA VAL A 124 11.01 9.52 -11.35
C VAL A 124 11.85 8.76 -10.31
N MET A 125 13.17 8.72 -10.48
CA MET A 125 14.08 8.10 -9.51
C MET A 125 14.00 8.80 -8.14
N LYS A 126 13.97 10.13 -8.13
CA LYS A 126 13.80 10.89 -6.88
C LYS A 126 12.45 10.60 -6.21
N LYS A 127 11.42 10.28 -7.00
CA LYS A 127 10.09 9.93 -6.47
C LYS A 127 10.04 8.53 -5.87
N LEU A 128 10.72 7.56 -6.49
CA LEU A 128 10.84 6.19 -5.99
C LEU A 128 12.04 5.99 -5.04
N ASN A 129 12.63 7.07 -4.52
CA ASN A 129 13.82 6.98 -3.70
C ASN A 129 13.58 6.17 -2.41
N LYS A 130 12.36 6.24 -1.84
CA LYS A 130 12.02 5.49 -0.62
C LYS A 130 12.01 3.99 -0.90
N GLU A 131 11.30 3.58 -1.95
CA GLU A 131 11.15 2.20 -2.40
C GLU A 131 12.51 1.60 -2.76
N VAL A 132 13.32 2.35 -3.51
CA VAL A 132 14.69 1.95 -3.87
C VAL A 132 15.59 1.84 -2.64
N THR A 133 15.45 2.74 -1.66
CA THR A 133 16.23 2.68 -0.42
C THR A 133 15.84 1.45 0.40
N ILE A 134 14.54 1.20 0.57
CA ILE A 134 14.02 0.01 1.28
C ILE A 134 14.52 -1.27 0.59
N TYR A 135 14.41 -1.35 -0.74
CA TYR A 135 14.89 -2.47 -1.53
C TYR A 135 16.40 -2.71 -1.34
N ASN A 136 17.21 -1.66 -1.44
CA ASN A 136 18.65 -1.77 -1.25
C ASN A 136 19.01 -2.20 0.17
N ARG A 137 18.25 -1.75 1.17
CA ARG A 137 18.40 -2.23 2.54
C ARG A 137 18.12 -3.73 2.61
N LEU A 138 16.95 -4.21 2.16
CA LEU A 138 16.59 -5.64 2.13
C LEU A 138 17.66 -6.50 1.45
N ARG A 139 18.09 -6.06 0.26
CA ARG A 139 19.08 -6.79 -0.55
C ARG A 139 20.38 -7.01 0.21
N ASN A 140 20.84 -6.02 0.97
CA ASN A 140 22.09 -6.11 1.71
C ASN A 140 21.91 -6.82 3.05
N LYS A 141 20.83 -6.51 3.78
CA LYS A 141 20.54 -7.06 5.10
C LYS A 141 19.03 -7.11 5.32
N PRO A 142 18.47 -8.20 5.86
CA PRO A 142 17.05 -8.24 6.19
C PRO A 142 16.68 -7.22 7.29
N PHE A 143 15.43 -6.75 7.30
CA PHE A 143 14.92 -5.95 8.41
C PHE A 143 14.48 -6.83 9.57
N PHE A 144 13.84 -7.94 9.24
CA PHE A 144 12.99 -8.68 10.16
C PHE A 144 13.71 -9.91 10.68
N HIS A 145 13.86 -10.03 11.99
CA HIS A 145 14.52 -11.15 12.65
C HIS A 145 13.58 -11.75 13.70
N VAL A 146 13.45 -13.07 13.70
CA VAL A 146 12.81 -13.77 14.81
C VAL A 146 13.91 -14.10 15.82
N ASP A 147 13.87 -13.47 16.99
CA ASP A 147 14.85 -13.68 18.05
C ASP A 147 14.40 -14.79 19.01
N GLU A 148 13.08 -14.92 19.21
CA GLU A 148 12.47 -15.83 20.18
C GLU A 148 11.25 -16.57 19.58
N LEU A 149 11.17 -17.87 19.83
CA LEU A 149 10.00 -18.73 19.61
C LEU A 149 9.38 -19.01 20.98
N ILE A 150 8.17 -18.53 21.22
CA ILE A 150 7.47 -18.69 22.50
C ILE A 150 6.52 -19.86 22.38
N VAL A 151 6.69 -20.87 23.24
CA VAL A 151 5.95 -22.11 23.20
C VAL A 151 4.91 -22.13 24.30
N TRP A 152 3.64 -22.21 23.91
CA TRP A 152 2.50 -22.32 24.80
C TRP A 152 1.92 -23.73 24.77
N ASP A 153 1.48 -24.24 25.91
CA ASP A 153 0.74 -25.50 26.01
C ASP A 153 -0.75 -25.21 26.22
N ARG A 154 -1.60 -25.63 25.28
CA ARG A 154 -3.03 -25.31 25.27
C ARG A 154 -3.76 -25.84 26.50
N ASP A 155 -3.49 -27.07 26.93
CA ASP A 155 -4.15 -27.66 28.09
C ASP A 155 -3.76 -26.93 29.39
N THR A 156 -2.52 -26.45 29.47
CA THR A 156 -2.05 -25.63 30.59
C THR A 156 -2.69 -24.24 30.58
N LEU A 157 -2.74 -23.56 29.43
CA LEU A 157 -3.45 -22.28 29.29
C LEU A 157 -4.93 -22.38 29.68
N ASN A 158 -5.62 -23.44 29.24
CA ASN A 158 -7.03 -23.66 29.59
C ASN A 158 -7.26 -23.92 31.08
N ARG A 159 -6.25 -24.44 31.78
CA ARG A 159 -6.34 -24.82 33.21
C ARG A 159 -5.87 -23.71 34.14
N GLU A 160 -4.83 -22.98 33.75
CA GLU A 160 -4.12 -22.03 34.59
C GLU A 160 -4.39 -20.57 34.17
N GLY A 161 -4.92 -20.35 32.96
CA GLY A 161 -5.18 -19.03 32.41
C GLY A 161 -3.92 -18.37 31.83
N GLU A 162 -4.02 -17.06 31.61
CA GLU A 162 -2.91 -16.24 31.14
C GLU A 162 -1.86 -16.07 32.25
N PRO A 163 -0.56 -16.32 31.99
CA PRO A 163 0.47 -16.18 33.02
C PRO A 163 0.84 -14.71 33.28
N ASP A 164 1.38 -14.43 34.45
CA ASP A 164 1.92 -13.12 34.81
C ASP A 164 3.42 -13.02 34.43
N ASN A 165 3.70 -12.91 33.13
CA ASN A 165 5.06 -12.68 32.64
C ASN A 165 5.08 -11.83 31.36
N LYS A 166 6.27 -11.33 30.98
CA LYS A 166 6.40 -10.42 29.82
C LYS A 166 5.92 -11.00 28.49
N TYR A 167 5.85 -12.32 28.35
CA TYR A 167 5.42 -12.99 27.11
C TYR A 167 3.90 -13.21 27.03
N ALA A 168 3.16 -13.01 28.13
CA ALA A 168 1.70 -13.01 28.12
C ALA A 168 1.15 -12.07 27.05
N GLU A 169 1.89 -11.00 26.73
CA GLU A 169 1.59 -10.10 25.64
C GLU A 169 1.54 -10.73 24.24
N HIS A 170 1.83 -12.03 24.10
CA HIS A 170 1.80 -12.78 22.85
C HIS A 170 0.62 -13.75 22.73
N ILE A 171 -0.28 -13.79 23.71
CA ILE A 171 -1.50 -14.61 23.69
C ILE A 171 -2.73 -13.83 24.18
N ARG A 172 -3.92 -14.37 23.95
CA ARG A 172 -5.19 -13.88 24.50
C ARG A 172 -6.24 -14.97 24.42
N PHE A 173 -7.14 -15.04 25.40
CA PHE A 173 -8.37 -15.84 25.27
C PHE A 173 -9.47 -15.00 24.59
N ASP A 174 -10.06 -15.53 23.53
CA ASP A 174 -11.22 -14.94 22.88
C ASP A 174 -12.51 -15.59 23.42
N GLU A 175 -13.37 -14.76 24.01
CA GLU A 175 -14.64 -15.23 24.59
C GLU A 175 -15.69 -15.56 23.52
N GLU A 176 -15.57 -15.01 22.31
CA GLU A 176 -16.56 -15.21 21.24
C GLU A 176 -16.50 -16.62 20.67
N ASP A 177 -15.30 -17.14 20.44
CA ASP A 177 -15.09 -18.50 19.92
C ASP A 177 -14.53 -19.48 20.96
N GLY A 178 -14.14 -19.00 22.14
CA GLY A 178 -13.67 -19.82 23.26
C GLY A 178 -12.25 -20.37 23.06
N GLU A 179 -11.43 -19.71 22.25
CA GLU A 179 -10.10 -20.17 21.87
C GLU A 179 -8.98 -19.22 22.32
N TRP A 180 -7.77 -19.76 22.46
CA TRP A 180 -6.57 -18.95 22.69
C TRP A 180 -5.99 -18.50 21.35
N HIS A 181 -5.92 -17.19 21.16
CA HIS A 181 -5.31 -16.55 20.01
C HIS A 181 -3.87 -16.15 20.30
N ARG A 182 -3.04 -16.28 19.26
CA ARG A 182 -1.64 -15.94 19.22
C ARG A 182 -1.47 -14.57 18.61
N ARG A 183 -0.49 -13.82 19.11
CA ARG A 183 -0.32 -12.46 18.65
C ARG A 183 1.10 -11.92 18.60
N VAL A 184 1.27 -10.97 17.70
CA VAL A 184 2.56 -10.34 17.44
C VAL A 184 2.40 -8.83 17.40
N LYS A 185 3.26 -8.12 18.14
CA LYS A 185 3.49 -6.69 18.00
C LYS A 185 4.89 -6.46 17.44
N THR A 186 5.04 -5.52 16.53
CA THR A 186 6.35 -5.13 16.00
C THR A 186 6.52 -3.62 16.02
N HIS A 187 7.74 -3.19 16.32
CA HIS A 187 8.16 -1.81 16.28
C HIS A 187 9.25 -1.65 15.23
N TRP A 188 9.01 -0.74 14.29
CA TRP A 188 9.96 -0.38 13.26
C TRP A 188 10.42 1.05 13.52
N GLU A 189 11.73 1.24 13.47
CA GLU A 189 12.37 2.52 13.79
C GLU A 189 13.28 2.96 12.64
N VAL A 190 13.22 4.25 12.33
CA VAL A 190 14.06 4.90 11.34
C VAL A 190 14.71 6.14 11.95
N ASP A 191 16.03 6.05 12.15
CA ASP A 191 16.84 7.08 12.78
C ASP A 191 17.39 8.06 11.74
N ILE A 192 16.78 9.23 11.64
CA ILE A 192 17.19 10.24 10.68
C ILE A 192 18.27 11.12 11.33
N LYS A 193 19.49 10.59 11.35
CA LYS A 193 20.69 11.22 11.99
C LYS A 193 20.94 12.68 11.61
N ARG A 194 20.50 13.10 10.41
CA ARG A 194 20.70 14.48 9.94
C ARG A 194 19.84 15.52 10.68
N TRP A 195 18.69 15.11 11.22
CA TRP A 195 17.71 16.01 11.80
C TRP A 195 17.37 15.68 13.26
N ASP A 196 18.08 14.73 13.86
CA ASP A 196 17.84 14.24 15.22
C ASP A 196 16.34 13.93 15.44
N TYR A 197 15.80 13.15 14.50
CA TYR A 197 14.38 12.86 14.42
C TYR A 197 14.17 11.39 14.09
N GLU A 198 13.25 10.77 14.82
CA GLU A 198 12.89 9.36 14.69
C GLU A 198 11.51 9.23 14.08
N VAL A 199 11.37 8.25 13.19
CA VAL A 199 10.07 7.87 12.63
C VAL A 199 9.80 6.44 13.05
N HIS A 200 8.64 6.25 13.68
CA HIS A 200 8.21 4.95 14.17
C HIS A 200 7.05 4.41 13.33
N LYS A 201 7.03 3.09 13.21
CA LYS A 201 5.88 2.33 12.74
C LYS A 201 5.61 1.23 13.74
N TYR A 202 4.36 1.15 14.17
CA TYR A 202 3.86 0.10 15.05
C TYR A 202 2.94 -0.79 14.23
N GLN A 203 3.06 -2.10 14.43
CA GLN A 203 2.13 -3.06 13.87
C GLN A 203 1.73 -4.05 14.95
N GLY A 204 0.50 -4.51 14.86
CA GLY A 204 0.03 -5.64 15.64
C GLY A 204 -0.82 -6.54 14.75
N LEU A 205 -0.69 -7.85 14.95
CA LEU A 205 -1.43 -8.86 14.19
C LEU A 205 -1.87 -9.98 15.13
N ASP A 206 -3.15 -10.30 15.07
CA ASP A 206 -3.67 -11.58 15.54
C ASP A 206 -3.34 -12.65 14.48
N LEU A 207 -2.55 -13.65 14.88
CA LEU A 207 -2.01 -14.68 14.00
C LEU A 207 -3.04 -15.74 13.59
N ASP A 208 -4.17 -15.79 14.27
CA ASP A 208 -5.24 -16.77 14.05
C ASP A 208 -6.37 -16.16 13.22
N THR A 209 -6.73 -14.90 13.46
CA THR A 209 -7.75 -14.19 12.66
C THR A 209 -7.19 -13.36 11.50
N GLN A 210 -5.89 -13.03 11.54
CA GLN A 210 -5.19 -12.17 10.57
C GLN A 210 -5.73 -10.75 10.48
N LYS A 211 -6.42 -10.32 11.52
CA LYS A 211 -6.83 -8.94 11.70
C LYS A 211 -5.78 -8.23 12.53
N GLY A 212 -5.59 -6.94 12.29
CA GLY A 212 -4.57 -6.19 12.99
C GLY A 212 -4.57 -4.71 12.68
N PHE A 213 -3.56 -4.03 13.22
CA PHE A 213 -3.33 -2.62 12.99
C PHE A 213 -1.94 -2.32 12.47
N HIS A 214 -1.80 -1.15 11.85
CA HIS A 214 -0.55 -0.58 11.42
C HIS A 214 -0.55 0.94 11.58
N GLU A 215 0.19 1.48 12.54
CA GLU A 215 0.42 2.91 12.65
C GLU A 215 1.79 3.26 12.08
N SER A 216 1.89 4.33 11.29
CA SER A 216 3.15 4.75 10.67
C SER A 216 3.31 6.26 10.69
N GLY A 217 4.46 6.72 11.18
CA GLY A 217 5.00 8.01 10.76
C GLY A 217 5.32 7.99 9.26
N GLY A 218 5.11 9.11 8.56
CA GLY A 218 5.47 9.20 7.14
C GLY A 218 6.98 9.32 6.98
N LEU A 219 7.58 8.51 6.10
CA LEU A 219 9.02 8.61 5.83
C LEU A 219 9.38 9.91 5.11
N PRO A 220 10.53 10.55 5.42
CA PRO A 220 11.04 11.66 4.64
C PRO A 220 11.46 11.23 3.23
N GLY A 221 11.58 12.18 2.29
CA GLY A 221 12.01 11.88 0.92
C GLY A 221 13.49 11.49 0.77
N ASN A 222 14.35 11.94 1.68
CA ASN A 222 15.79 11.68 1.65
C ASN A 222 16.18 10.66 2.72
N MET A 223 16.01 9.38 2.39
CA MET A 223 16.30 8.24 3.26
C MET A 223 17.66 7.64 2.92
N ARG A 224 18.31 7.00 3.89
CA ARG A 224 19.49 6.16 3.68
C ARG A 224 19.22 4.76 4.23
N THR A 225 19.90 3.77 3.66
CA THR A 225 19.73 2.37 4.09
C THR A 225 20.16 2.13 5.53
N ASP A 226 21.14 2.88 6.02
CA ASP A 226 21.70 2.80 7.38
C ASP A 226 20.87 3.53 8.44
N TYR A 227 19.73 4.14 8.06
CA TYR A 227 18.80 4.74 9.01
C TYR A 227 17.81 3.73 9.58
N PHE A 228 17.63 2.59 8.92
CA PHE A 228 16.65 1.62 9.37
C PHE A 228 17.25 0.61 10.33
N ASN A 229 16.65 0.54 11.52
CA ASN A 229 17.00 -0.43 12.54
C ASN A 229 16.43 -1.81 12.19
N ASP A 230 16.99 -2.84 12.83
CA ASP A 230 16.47 -4.19 12.73
C ASP A 230 15.18 -4.29 13.54
N VAL A 231 14.24 -5.07 13.03
CA VAL A 231 12.95 -5.39 13.66
C VAL A 231 13.10 -6.77 14.27
N ARG A 232 13.07 -6.84 15.60
CA ARG A 232 13.15 -8.08 16.37
C ARG A 232 11.76 -8.56 16.71
N LEU A 233 11.53 -9.85 16.57
CA LEU A 233 10.24 -10.47 16.81
C LEU A 233 10.38 -11.65 17.77
N SER A 234 9.46 -11.70 18.73
CA SER A 234 9.13 -12.91 19.48
C SER A 234 7.84 -13.51 18.90
N TYR A 235 7.89 -14.74 18.40
CA TYR A 235 6.80 -15.38 17.67
C TYR A 235 6.17 -16.49 18.52
N PRO A 236 4.86 -16.40 18.87
CA PRO A 236 4.19 -17.41 19.67
C PRO A 236 3.66 -18.59 18.83
N ILE A 237 3.75 -19.79 19.40
CA ILE A 237 3.05 -21.00 18.95
C ILE A 237 2.26 -21.60 20.12
N ILE A 238 1.12 -22.20 19.82
CA ILE A 238 0.33 -22.95 20.79
C ILE A 238 0.37 -24.42 20.35
N LEU A 239 0.81 -25.28 21.27
CA LEU A 239 0.83 -26.72 21.08
C LEU A 239 -0.48 -27.32 21.61
N ASP A 240 -1.01 -28.29 20.88
CA ASP A 240 -2.14 -29.09 21.31
C ASP A 240 -1.66 -30.53 21.56
N SER A 241 -1.76 -31.00 22.81
CA SER A 241 -1.33 -32.35 23.18
C SER A 241 -2.14 -33.46 22.49
N ARG A 242 -3.34 -33.12 21.96
CA ARG A 242 -4.29 -34.06 21.36
C ARG A 242 -4.13 -34.18 19.85
N ALA A 243 -3.46 -33.23 19.20
CA ALA A 243 -3.25 -33.24 17.76
C ALA A 243 -1.99 -34.05 17.39
N LEU A 244 -2.00 -34.66 16.20
CA LEU A 244 -0.84 -35.41 15.71
C LEU A 244 0.35 -34.45 15.45
N PRO A 245 1.59 -34.83 15.80
CA PRO A 245 2.75 -33.94 15.64
C PRO A 245 2.92 -33.40 14.22
N ASP A 246 2.81 -34.25 13.19
CA ASP A 246 3.00 -33.85 11.79
C ASP A 246 1.93 -32.83 11.34
N ASP A 247 0.68 -33.03 11.74
CA ASP A 247 -0.42 -32.11 11.43
C ASP A 247 -0.21 -30.73 12.08
N GLN A 248 0.31 -30.72 13.32
CA GLN A 248 0.65 -29.47 14.01
C GLN A 248 1.80 -28.74 13.33
N VAL A 249 2.86 -29.46 12.95
CA VAL A 249 4.00 -28.86 12.22
C VAL A 249 3.51 -28.25 10.90
N ASP A 250 2.71 -28.98 10.13
CA ASP A 250 2.19 -28.47 8.85
C ASP A 250 1.25 -27.27 9.02
N TYR A 251 0.39 -27.29 10.04
CA TYR A 251 -0.42 -26.12 10.41
C TYR A 251 0.45 -24.91 10.74
N LEU A 252 1.45 -25.07 11.62
CA LEU A 252 2.34 -23.99 12.04
C LEU A 252 3.12 -23.40 10.85
N ARG A 253 3.61 -24.25 9.94
CA ARG A 253 4.31 -23.80 8.72
C ARG A 253 3.41 -22.95 7.83
N ARG A 254 2.19 -23.43 7.52
CA ARG A 254 1.23 -22.70 6.67
C ARG A 254 0.77 -21.40 7.31
N SER A 255 0.43 -21.46 8.60
CA SER A 255 0.04 -20.28 9.39
C SER A 255 1.17 -19.25 9.40
N TYR A 256 2.43 -19.67 9.62
CA TYR A 256 3.57 -18.77 9.63
C TYR A 256 3.78 -18.05 8.29
N ILE A 257 3.71 -18.75 7.16
CA ILE A 257 3.77 -18.13 5.83
C ILE A 257 2.64 -17.11 5.66
N LYS A 258 1.41 -17.49 6.01
CA LYS A 258 0.25 -16.61 5.88
C LYS A 258 0.43 -15.34 6.71
N ASN A 259 0.99 -15.47 7.92
CA ASN A 259 1.27 -14.36 8.82
C ASN A 259 2.42 -13.46 8.32
N LEU A 260 3.47 -14.02 7.71
CA LEU A 260 4.57 -13.25 7.11
C LEU A 260 4.08 -12.29 6.01
N ARG A 261 3.02 -12.64 5.27
CA ARG A 261 2.40 -11.74 4.27
C ARG A 261 1.93 -10.42 4.87
N HIS A 262 1.56 -10.42 6.15
CA HIS A 262 1.05 -9.25 6.84
C HIS A 262 2.13 -8.59 7.72
N LEU A 263 2.93 -9.39 8.42
CA LEU A 263 3.98 -8.91 9.32
C LEU A 263 5.16 -8.30 8.54
N TYR A 264 5.64 -8.97 7.50
CA TYR A 264 6.84 -8.56 6.79
C TYR A 264 6.53 -7.68 5.56
N ASP A 265 6.00 -6.48 5.80
CA ASP A 265 5.81 -5.44 4.77
C ASP A 265 6.64 -4.17 5.07
N PRO A 266 7.91 -4.12 4.64
CA PRO A 266 8.76 -2.96 4.84
C PRO A 266 8.36 -1.75 3.96
N TYR A 267 7.39 -1.91 3.05
CA TYR A 267 6.95 -0.85 2.13
C TYR A 267 5.65 -0.17 2.59
N SER A 268 4.96 -0.70 3.60
CA SER A 268 3.73 -0.10 4.14
C SER A 268 3.94 1.29 4.78
N TRP A 269 5.20 1.68 5.03
CA TRP A 269 5.59 3.02 5.47
C TRP A 269 5.24 4.15 4.49
N VAL A 270 5.15 3.84 3.20
CA VAL A 270 4.99 4.86 2.14
C VAL A 270 3.51 5.18 1.93
N SER A 271 2.73 4.14 1.65
CA SER A 271 1.28 4.14 1.43
C SER A 271 0.83 2.69 1.22
N LYS A 272 -0.48 2.45 1.08
CA LYS A 272 -0.98 1.11 0.73
C LYS A 272 -0.42 0.68 -0.62
N ARG A 273 -0.23 -0.63 -0.81
CA ARG A 273 0.50 -1.20 -1.96
C ARG A 273 0.13 -0.60 -3.33
N HIS A 274 -1.16 -0.43 -3.58
CA HIS A 274 -1.70 0.09 -4.84
C HIS A 274 -1.49 1.60 -5.05
N GLU A 275 -1.13 2.34 -4.00
CA GLU A 275 -0.84 3.78 -4.01
C GLU A 275 0.67 4.09 -3.96
N ARG A 276 1.53 3.09 -3.72
CA ARG A 276 2.99 3.27 -3.47
C ARG A 276 3.72 3.93 -4.63
N PHE A 277 3.28 3.63 -5.85
CA PHE A 277 3.93 4.11 -7.07
C PHE A 277 3.22 5.32 -7.69
N GLU A 278 2.36 6.00 -6.93
CA GLU A 278 1.77 7.24 -7.38
C GLU A 278 2.79 8.37 -7.29
N LEU A 279 3.45 8.65 -8.41
CA LEU A 279 4.57 9.58 -8.51
C LEU A 279 4.20 11.06 -8.24
N GLY A 280 2.92 11.34 -7.99
CA GLY A 280 2.43 12.67 -7.65
C GLY A 280 2.59 13.68 -8.79
N PHE A 281 2.51 13.21 -10.04
CA PHE A 281 2.68 14.01 -11.25
C PHE A 281 1.83 15.28 -11.28
N ALA A 282 0.54 15.17 -10.98
CA ALA A 282 -0.38 16.32 -10.91
C ALA A 282 0.06 17.37 -9.87
N SER A 283 0.60 16.93 -8.72
CA SER A 283 1.10 17.83 -7.68
C SER A 283 2.36 18.59 -8.13
N LEU A 284 3.30 17.89 -8.76
CA LEU A 284 4.50 18.51 -9.33
C LEU A 284 4.14 19.52 -10.42
N LEU A 285 3.24 19.14 -11.32
CA LEU A 285 2.79 20.02 -12.40
C LEU A 285 2.09 21.26 -11.84
N ARG A 286 1.25 21.11 -10.81
CA ARG A 286 0.62 22.22 -10.11
C ARG A 286 1.64 23.17 -9.49
N GLN A 287 2.68 22.64 -8.84
CA GLN A 287 3.76 23.46 -8.29
C GLN A 287 4.46 24.27 -9.38
N GLU A 288 4.81 23.63 -10.49
CA GLU A 288 5.47 24.29 -11.62
C GLU A 288 4.57 25.34 -12.28
N MET A 289 3.27 25.08 -12.39
CA MET A 289 2.30 26.04 -12.88
C MET A 289 2.19 27.26 -11.97
N SER A 290 2.24 27.08 -10.64
CA SER A 290 2.09 28.17 -9.67
C SER A 290 3.18 29.24 -9.81
N LEU A 291 4.36 28.85 -10.30
CA LEU A 291 5.49 29.75 -10.57
C LEU A 291 5.33 30.55 -11.87
N ARG A 292 4.36 30.22 -12.71
CA ARG A 292 4.16 30.86 -14.02
C ARG A 292 3.10 31.93 -14.00
N SER A 293 3.22 32.89 -14.92
CA SER A 293 2.23 33.96 -15.09
C SER A 293 1.13 33.58 -16.09
N PHE A 294 0.11 32.84 -15.66
CA PHE A 294 -1.14 32.72 -16.42
C PHE A 294 -2.01 33.97 -16.24
N LYS A 295 -2.63 34.45 -17.32
CA LYS A 295 -3.53 35.62 -17.32
C LYS A 295 -4.96 35.20 -16.91
N VAL A 296 -5.09 34.55 -15.77
CA VAL A 296 -6.39 34.14 -15.19
C VAL A 296 -6.48 34.55 -13.71
N LYS A 297 -7.71 34.78 -13.24
CA LYS A 297 -8.07 34.97 -11.83
C LYS A 297 -8.27 33.59 -11.18
N ASN A 298 -8.26 33.55 -9.85
CA ASN A 298 -8.41 32.31 -9.06
C ASN A 298 -7.39 31.20 -9.43
N ARG A 299 -6.10 31.53 -9.33
CA ARG A 299 -4.99 30.62 -9.68
C ARG A 299 -4.96 29.34 -8.86
N LYS A 300 -5.32 29.39 -7.57
CA LYS A 300 -5.34 28.21 -6.70
C LYS A 300 -6.27 27.11 -7.25
N TRP A 301 -7.45 27.51 -7.74
CA TRP A 301 -8.41 26.61 -8.35
C TRP A 301 -7.95 26.18 -9.75
N PHE A 302 -7.55 27.13 -10.59
CA PHE A 302 -7.09 26.87 -11.97
C PHE A 302 -5.93 25.88 -12.03
N ASP A 303 -4.86 26.13 -11.26
CA ASP A 303 -3.65 25.32 -11.27
C ASP A 303 -3.96 23.90 -10.77
N ALA A 304 -4.92 23.73 -9.84
CA ALA A 304 -5.35 22.42 -9.37
C ALA A 304 -6.17 21.64 -10.40
N VAL A 305 -7.11 22.31 -11.08
CA VAL A 305 -7.95 21.71 -12.13
C VAL A 305 -7.09 21.27 -13.31
N LEU A 306 -6.31 22.20 -13.87
CA LEU A 306 -5.58 21.93 -15.10
C LEU A 306 -4.45 20.92 -14.86
N ALA A 307 -3.71 21.00 -13.76
CA ALA A 307 -2.64 20.04 -13.49
C ALA A 307 -3.18 18.61 -13.29
N SER A 308 -4.34 18.46 -12.63
CA SER A 308 -4.99 17.16 -12.49
C SER A 308 -5.51 16.67 -13.84
N PHE A 309 -6.23 17.52 -14.58
CA PHE A 309 -6.81 17.17 -15.87
C PHE A 309 -5.75 16.75 -16.91
N LEU A 310 -4.63 17.46 -17.00
CA LEU A 310 -3.53 17.07 -17.91
C LEU A 310 -2.90 15.73 -17.49
N ASN A 311 -2.80 15.46 -16.18
CA ASN A 311 -2.37 14.15 -15.70
C ASN A 311 -3.41 13.05 -15.98
N ASP A 312 -4.69 13.36 -15.89
CA ASP A 312 -5.78 12.43 -16.16
C ASP A 312 -5.81 12.06 -17.65
N ILE A 313 -5.56 13.00 -18.57
CA ILE A 313 -5.40 12.73 -20.01
C ILE A 313 -4.30 11.68 -20.25
N VAL A 314 -3.12 11.88 -19.67
CA VAL A 314 -2.01 10.92 -19.81
C VAL A 314 -2.39 9.56 -19.21
N SER A 315 -3.04 9.57 -18.05
CA SER A 315 -3.53 8.34 -17.39
C SER A 315 -4.53 7.58 -18.25
N VAL A 316 -5.50 8.27 -18.85
CA VAL A 316 -6.50 7.69 -19.76
C VAL A 316 -5.82 7.08 -20.97
N ASN A 317 -4.90 7.82 -21.60
CA ASN A 317 -4.23 7.38 -22.82
C ASN A 317 -3.31 6.16 -22.60
N ARG A 318 -2.75 6.01 -21.39
CA ARG A 318 -1.84 4.90 -21.05
C ARG A 318 -2.56 3.69 -20.46
N TYR A 319 -3.53 3.92 -19.57
CA TYR A 319 -4.09 2.88 -18.70
C TYR A 319 -5.62 2.72 -18.84
N GLY A 320 -6.27 3.58 -19.63
CA GLY A 320 -7.72 3.67 -19.69
C GLY A 320 -8.32 4.54 -18.59
N HIS A 321 -9.55 4.98 -18.79
CA HIS A 321 -10.25 5.91 -17.88
C HIS A 321 -10.56 5.29 -16.52
N GLU A 322 -10.73 3.96 -16.46
CA GLU A 322 -10.96 3.23 -15.21
C GLU A 322 -9.85 3.49 -14.18
N ARG A 323 -8.59 3.68 -14.61
CA ARG A 323 -7.47 3.99 -13.72
C ARG A 323 -7.71 5.28 -12.92
N VAL A 324 -8.30 6.30 -13.56
CA VAL A 324 -8.58 7.59 -12.91
C VAL A 324 -9.68 7.44 -11.86
N TYR A 325 -10.74 6.69 -12.18
CA TYR A 325 -11.83 6.41 -11.24
C TYR A 325 -11.41 5.50 -10.09
N ASN A 326 -10.62 4.46 -10.36
CA ASN A 326 -10.05 3.61 -9.33
C ASN A 326 -9.21 4.42 -8.35
N ASP A 327 -8.25 5.23 -8.81
CA ASP A 327 -7.44 6.10 -7.92
C ASP A 327 -8.34 6.99 -7.04
N ILE A 328 -9.33 7.63 -7.68
CA ILE A 328 -10.28 8.49 -6.99
C ILE A 328 -11.05 7.75 -5.89
N VAL A 329 -11.69 6.64 -6.25
CA VAL A 329 -12.58 5.89 -5.35
C VAL A 329 -11.75 5.24 -4.26
N THR A 330 -10.59 4.69 -4.58
CA THR A 330 -9.66 4.15 -3.61
C THR A 330 -9.23 5.19 -2.58
N ARG A 331 -8.82 6.38 -2.99
CA ARG A 331 -8.44 7.45 -2.03
C ARG A 331 -9.62 8.02 -1.22
N SER A 332 -10.84 7.91 -1.72
CA SER A 332 -12.01 8.62 -1.16
C SER A 332 -12.97 7.72 -0.38
N VAL A 333 -13.29 6.54 -0.91
CA VAL A 333 -14.12 5.49 -0.29
C VAL A 333 -13.24 4.58 0.55
N PHE A 334 -12.11 4.16 0.00
CA PHE A 334 -11.14 3.31 0.70
C PHE A 334 -10.06 4.14 1.38
N ARG A 335 -10.49 5.22 2.05
CA ARG A 335 -9.88 5.58 3.33
C ARG A 335 -9.95 4.45 4.38
N SER A 336 -10.24 3.20 3.95
CA SER A 336 -9.80 1.93 4.54
C SER A 336 -8.73 2.24 5.55
N TYR A 337 -9.13 2.15 6.83
CA TYR A 337 -8.44 2.77 7.95
C TYR A 337 -6.96 2.76 7.66
N ARG A 338 -6.33 3.94 7.60
CA ARG A 338 -4.89 4.07 7.39
C ARG A 338 -4.11 3.14 8.33
N ASN A 339 -4.78 2.77 9.42
CA ASN A 339 -4.32 1.92 10.48
C ASN A 339 -4.70 0.42 10.38
N GLN A 340 -5.32 -0.08 9.32
CA GLN A 340 -5.67 -1.50 9.17
C GLN A 340 -4.48 -2.33 8.65
N LEU A 341 -4.24 -3.49 9.26
CA LEU A 341 -3.29 -4.51 8.81
C LEU A 341 -3.99 -5.86 8.61
N GLY A 342 -3.60 -6.62 7.59
CA GLY A 342 -4.19 -7.93 7.32
C GLY A 342 -5.58 -7.86 6.69
N VAL A 343 -6.46 -8.82 7.03
CA VAL A 343 -7.79 -8.96 6.42
C VAL A 343 -8.84 -8.03 7.03
N GLY A 344 -8.57 -7.44 8.19
CA GLY A 344 -9.52 -6.61 8.94
C GLY A 344 -8.79 -5.65 9.90
N LEU A 345 -9.44 -4.54 10.28
CA LEU A 345 -8.92 -3.70 11.35
C LEU A 345 -9.18 -4.41 12.68
N ASP A 346 -8.11 -4.64 13.41
CA ASP A 346 -8.18 -4.94 14.83
C ASP A 346 -7.20 -4.00 15.53
N LEU A 347 -7.74 -3.05 16.31
CA LEU A 347 -6.93 -2.04 17.01
C LEU A 347 -6.13 -2.64 18.16
N LEU A 348 -6.33 -3.93 18.47
CA LEU A 348 -5.73 -4.63 19.59
C LEU A 348 -5.85 -3.77 20.85
N ASN A 349 -7.10 -3.56 21.31
CA ASN A 349 -7.40 -3.05 22.65
C ASN A 349 -7.18 -4.20 23.65
N TRP A 350 -5.93 -4.60 23.80
CA TRP A 350 -5.53 -5.91 24.32
C TRP A 350 -4.96 -5.89 25.75
N GLU A 351 -4.94 -4.72 26.38
CA GLU A 351 -4.53 -4.44 27.76
C GLU A 351 -5.27 -3.15 28.19
N GLU A 352 -5.75 -3.03 29.44
CA GLU A 352 -6.39 -1.79 29.94
C GLU A 352 -5.47 -0.56 29.79
N SER A 353 -4.16 -0.78 29.74
CA SER A 353 -3.13 0.25 29.57
C SER A 353 -2.91 0.69 28.11
N GLU A 354 -3.41 -0.05 27.11
CA GLU A 354 -3.18 0.18 25.69
C GLU A 354 -4.41 0.79 25.00
N LEU A 355 -4.89 1.93 25.48
CA LEU A 355 -5.97 2.68 24.84
C LEU A 355 -5.49 3.24 23.49
N ARG A 356 -5.90 2.59 22.39
CA ARG A 356 -5.65 3.07 21.02
C ARG A 356 -6.94 3.60 20.42
N GLU A 357 -7.10 4.92 20.43
CA GLU A 357 -8.15 5.53 19.62
C GLU A 357 -7.79 5.45 18.13
N PRO A 358 -8.73 5.06 17.25
CA PRO A 358 -8.52 5.21 15.83
C PRO A 358 -8.24 6.68 15.54
N LYS A 359 -7.03 7.01 15.07
CA LYS A 359 -6.70 8.36 14.61
C LYS A 359 -7.55 8.70 13.40
N GLY A 360 -8.65 9.40 13.67
CA GLY A 360 -9.64 9.84 12.70
C GLY A 360 -10.96 9.12 12.91
N ASN A 361 -12.05 9.88 12.96
CA ASN A 361 -13.39 9.31 12.92
C ASN A 361 -13.52 8.47 11.64
N PRO A 362 -14.11 7.26 11.71
CA PRO A 362 -14.73 6.67 10.55
C PRO A 362 -15.56 7.77 9.87
N PRO A 363 -15.42 8.02 8.56
CA PRO A 363 -16.45 8.77 7.87
C PRO A 363 -17.77 8.06 8.21
N SER A 364 -18.80 8.80 8.65
CA SER A 364 -20.12 8.16 8.75
C SER A 364 -20.47 7.59 7.38
N GLU A 365 -21.18 6.47 7.33
CA GLU A 365 -21.65 5.89 6.05
C GLU A 365 -22.38 6.95 5.19
N ASP A 366 -23.02 7.92 5.85
CA ASP A 366 -23.70 9.06 5.24
C ASP A 366 -22.80 10.24 4.84
N ALA A 367 -21.64 10.40 5.49
CA ALA A 367 -20.66 11.44 5.15
C ALA A 367 -19.71 10.90 4.08
N ASN A 368 -20.25 10.47 2.95
CA ASN A 368 -19.46 10.07 1.80
C ASN A 368 -18.92 11.36 1.12
N PRO A 369 -17.69 11.81 1.46
CA PRO A 369 -17.18 13.13 1.06
C PRO A 369 -16.84 13.17 -0.44
N VAL A 370 -17.00 12.03 -1.11
CA VAL A 370 -16.89 11.83 -2.56
C VAL A 370 -17.86 12.74 -3.30
N TRP A 371 -19.11 12.86 -2.85
CA TRP A 371 -20.19 13.44 -3.65
C TRP A 371 -20.21 14.97 -3.67
N ASP A 372 -19.91 15.61 -2.55
CA ASP A 372 -19.78 17.07 -2.50
C ASP A 372 -18.54 17.56 -3.28
N GLY A 373 -17.55 16.68 -3.47
CA GLY A 373 -16.37 16.93 -4.28
C GLY A 373 -16.63 17.02 -5.78
N VAL A 374 -17.69 16.40 -6.32
CA VAL A 374 -17.95 16.31 -7.79
C VAL A 374 -18.54 17.60 -8.37
N ARG A 375 -18.89 18.59 -7.55
CA ARG A 375 -19.45 19.87 -8.02
C ARG A 375 -18.41 20.70 -8.79
N PHE A 376 -18.82 21.32 -9.91
CA PHE A 376 -17.93 22.10 -10.79
C PHE A 376 -17.28 23.32 -10.12
N ASN A 377 -17.84 23.86 -9.04
CA ASN A 377 -17.20 24.94 -8.29
C ASN A 377 -15.96 24.47 -7.49
N SER A 378 -15.86 23.17 -7.22
CA SER A 378 -14.68 22.52 -6.64
C SER A 378 -13.65 22.24 -7.74
N SER A 379 -12.36 22.30 -7.43
CA SER A 379 -11.33 21.94 -8.44
C SER A 379 -11.38 20.46 -8.82
N TRP A 380 -11.97 19.64 -7.95
CA TRP A 380 -12.06 18.20 -8.10
C TRP A 380 -13.26 17.80 -8.97
N GLY A 381 -14.39 18.49 -8.84
CA GLY A 381 -15.54 18.31 -9.73
C GLY A 381 -15.26 18.88 -11.11
N ALA A 382 -14.64 20.06 -11.19
CA ALA A 382 -14.29 20.65 -12.48
C ALA A 382 -13.36 19.76 -13.31
N ARG A 383 -12.35 19.12 -12.71
CA ARG A 383 -11.51 18.16 -13.46
C ARG A 383 -12.31 16.97 -13.99
N LEU A 384 -13.31 16.47 -13.24
CA LEU A 384 -14.14 15.34 -13.66
C LEU A 384 -15.11 15.71 -14.80
N ILE A 385 -15.66 16.92 -14.76
CA ILE A 385 -16.49 17.42 -15.87
C ILE A 385 -15.64 17.60 -17.15
N LEU A 386 -14.40 18.08 -17.03
CA LEU A 386 -13.48 18.16 -18.16
C LEU A 386 -13.07 16.77 -18.65
N LEU A 387 -12.86 15.82 -17.74
CA LEU A 387 -12.58 14.43 -18.07
C LEU A 387 -13.74 13.81 -18.86
N ASP A 388 -14.99 13.98 -18.43
CA ASP A 388 -16.17 13.51 -19.17
C ASP A 388 -16.18 14.05 -20.61
N LEU A 389 -15.95 15.36 -20.77
CA LEU A 389 -15.90 15.97 -22.09
C LEU A 389 -14.72 15.49 -22.92
N TYR A 390 -13.55 15.27 -22.30
CA TYR A 390 -12.40 14.66 -22.95
C TYR A 390 -12.70 13.24 -23.44
N LEU A 391 -13.38 12.41 -22.64
CA LEU A 391 -13.74 11.05 -23.05
C LEU A 391 -14.69 11.04 -24.26
N ARG A 392 -15.48 12.09 -24.45
CA ARG A 392 -16.41 12.24 -25.59
C ARG A 392 -15.78 12.89 -26.83
N LYS A 393 -14.85 13.81 -26.63
CA LYS A 393 -14.36 14.74 -27.67
C LYS A 393 -12.85 14.69 -27.92
N GLY A 394 -12.10 14.01 -27.05
CA GLY A 394 -10.66 13.83 -27.16
C GLY A 394 -9.90 15.15 -27.32
N ASP A 395 -9.02 15.19 -28.31
CA ASP A 395 -8.12 16.31 -28.57
C ASP A 395 -8.83 17.62 -28.94
N GLU A 396 -10.08 17.58 -29.40
CA GLU A 396 -10.88 18.79 -29.69
C GLU A 396 -10.99 19.69 -28.44
N LEU A 397 -11.22 19.07 -27.27
CA LEU A 397 -11.24 19.79 -25.99
C LEU A 397 -9.87 20.34 -25.62
N VAL A 398 -8.82 19.54 -25.80
CA VAL A 398 -7.45 19.90 -25.44
C VAL A 398 -7.00 21.10 -26.27
N ASP A 399 -7.27 21.09 -27.56
CA ASP A 399 -6.94 22.16 -28.49
C ASP A 399 -7.74 23.44 -28.21
N ALA A 400 -9.05 23.32 -27.95
CA ALA A 400 -9.89 24.47 -27.59
C ALA A 400 -9.39 25.14 -26.29
N LEU A 401 -9.08 24.36 -25.25
CA LEU A 401 -8.50 24.88 -24.01
C LEU A 401 -7.15 25.57 -24.24
N ARG A 402 -6.30 24.96 -25.08
CA ARG A 402 -4.97 25.50 -25.40
C ARG A 402 -5.08 26.84 -26.14
N VAL A 403 -5.95 26.92 -27.14
CA VAL A 403 -6.20 28.14 -27.92
C VAL A 403 -6.74 29.24 -27.02
N GLU A 404 -7.75 28.92 -26.21
CA GLU A 404 -8.38 29.89 -25.31
C GLU A 404 -7.38 30.46 -24.29
N LEU A 405 -6.52 29.61 -23.71
CA LEU A 405 -5.47 30.04 -22.79
C LEU A 405 -4.40 30.91 -23.46
N LYS A 406 -3.98 30.55 -24.68
CA LYS A 406 -2.97 31.32 -25.44
C LYS A 406 -3.47 32.67 -25.91
N ALA A 407 -4.77 32.78 -26.21
CA ALA A 407 -5.38 34.03 -26.69
C ALA A 407 -5.50 35.13 -25.60
N LYS A 408 -5.31 34.80 -24.31
CA LYS A 408 -5.54 35.76 -23.22
C LYS A 408 -4.48 36.85 -23.14
N LYS A 409 -4.92 38.09 -23.39
CA LYS A 409 -4.12 39.32 -23.19
C LYS A 409 -4.33 39.96 -21.81
N LYS A 410 -5.47 39.73 -21.15
CA LYS A 410 -5.85 40.31 -19.84
C LYS A 410 -6.32 39.23 -18.87
N LYS A 411 -6.23 39.50 -17.57
CA LYS A 411 -6.70 38.58 -16.52
C LYS A 411 -8.22 38.43 -16.56
N GLU A 412 -8.68 37.20 -16.71
CA GLU A 412 -10.11 36.86 -16.76
C GLU A 412 -10.52 35.90 -15.64
N ASP A 413 -11.78 35.89 -15.26
CA ASP A 413 -12.35 34.81 -14.46
C ASP A 413 -12.20 33.45 -15.16
N VAL A 414 -11.60 32.49 -14.45
CA VAL A 414 -11.26 31.18 -15.01
C VAL A 414 -12.49 30.28 -15.20
N VAL A 415 -13.49 30.40 -14.33
CA VAL A 415 -14.72 29.59 -14.41
C VAL A 415 -15.48 29.94 -15.68
N SER A 416 -15.58 31.23 -15.98
CA SER A 416 -16.18 31.75 -17.21
C SER A 416 -15.46 31.27 -18.47
N MET A 417 -14.12 31.23 -18.43
CA MET A 417 -13.30 30.68 -19.51
C MET A 417 -13.59 29.21 -19.79
N PHE A 418 -13.59 28.35 -18.75
CA PHE A 418 -13.91 26.94 -18.93
C PHE A 418 -15.33 26.73 -19.43
N LYS A 419 -16.31 27.52 -18.95
CA LYS A 419 -17.69 27.43 -19.45
C LYS A 419 -17.77 27.73 -20.94
N ARG A 420 -17.08 28.74 -21.46
CA ARG A 420 -17.05 29.00 -22.91
C ARG A 420 -16.50 27.80 -23.69
N VAL A 421 -15.34 27.29 -23.27
CA VAL A 421 -14.73 26.13 -23.94
C VAL A 421 -15.64 24.91 -23.89
N ILE A 422 -16.29 24.65 -22.75
CA ILE A 422 -17.30 23.58 -22.65
C ILE A 422 -18.42 23.82 -23.65
N THR A 423 -18.95 25.03 -23.77
CA THR A 423 -20.02 25.33 -24.73
C THR A 423 -19.57 25.12 -26.17
N ASP A 424 -18.40 25.63 -26.53
CA ASP A 424 -17.89 25.56 -27.89
C ASP A 424 -17.65 24.10 -28.33
N VAL A 425 -17.07 23.28 -27.45
CA VAL A 425 -16.69 21.88 -27.76
C VAL A 425 -17.86 20.91 -27.61
N SER A 426 -18.74 21.12 -26.63
CA SER A 426 -19.91 20.25 -26.43
C SER A 426 -21.05 20.56 -27.40
N GLY A 427 -21.09 21.77 -27.96
CA GLY A 427 -22.22 22.26 -28.77
C GLY A 427 -23.47 22.57 -27.94
N MET A 428 -23.37 22.67 -26.61
CA MET A 428 -24.50 22.95 -25.72
C MET A 428 -24.19 24.00 -24.64
N PRO A 429 -25.21 24.63 -24.02
CA PRO A 429 -24.98 25.58 -22.93
C PRO A 429 -24.18 24.93 -21.79
N ALA A 430 -23.10 25.57 -21.34
CA ALA A 430 -22.15 24.97 -20.40
C ALA A 430 -22.78 24.51 -19.09
N ASN A 431 -23.71 25.30 -18.55
CA ASN A 431 -24.43 24.92 -17.32
C ASN A 431 -25.20 23.62 -17.52
N ARG A 432 -25.82 23.42 -18.69
CA ARG A 432 -26.55 22.20 -19.00
C ARG A 432 -25.60 21.01 -19.14
N TYR A 433 -24.46 21.20 -19.81
CA TYR A 433 -23.44 20.15 -19.91
C TYR A 433 -22.93 19.75 -18.53
N ILE A 434 -22.56 20.73 -17.70
CA ILE A 434 -22.02 20.52 -16.35
C ILE A 434 -23.00 19.71 -15.49
N GLU A 435 -24.31 20.00 -15.55
CA GLU A 435 -25.33 19.22 -14.83
C GLU A 435 -25.38 17.76 -15.29
N LEU A 436 -25.40 17.52 -16.61
CA LEU A 436 -25.46 16.17 -17.17
C LEU A 436 -24.19 15.37 -16.85
N ALA A 437 -23.02 15.97 -17.06
CA ALA A 437 -21.75 15.35 -16.72
C ALA A 437 -21.62 15.10 -15.22
N PHE A 438 -22.13 15.98 -14.35
CA PHE A 438 -22.14 15.73 -12.91
C PHE A 438 -22.91 14.45 -12.55
N VAL A 439 -24.11 14.27 -13.12
CA VAL A 439 -24.92 13.07 -12.90
C VAL A 439 -24.19 11.82 -13.40
N GLU A 440 -23.62 11.88 -14.61
CA GLU A 440 -22.90 10.76 -15.20
C GLU A 440 -21.67 10.36 -14.38
N GLN A 441 -20.84 11.34 -14.01
CA GLN A 441 -19.64 11.11 -13.20
C GLN A 441 -19.99 10.53 -11.83
N ARG A 442 -21.11 10.98 -11.24
CA ARG A 442 -21.62 10.41 -9.99
C ARG A 442 -22.01 8.94 -10.13
N ASN A 443 -22.74 8.60 -11.19
CA ASN A 443 -23.18 7.23 -11.45
C ASN A 443 -22.00 6.30 -11.71
N LEU A 444 -21.03 6.72 -12.54
CA LEU A 444 -19.81 5.97 -12.80
C LEU A 444 -19.04 5.70 -11.50
N MET A 445 -18.83 6.72 -10.68
CA MET A 445 -18.13 6.55 -9.41
C MET A 445 -18.85 5.58 -8.47
N ALA A 446 -20.18 5.58 -8.44
CA ALA A 446 -20.96 4.62 -7.64
C ALA A 446 -20.72 3.17 -8.09
N LEU A 447 -20.67 2.90 -9.40
CA LEU A 447 -20.32 1.57 -9.91
C LEU A 447 -18.93 1.10 -9.47
N PHE A 448 -17.95 2.02 -9.44
CA PHE A 448 -16.61 1.70 -8.94
C PHE A 448 -16.59 1.47 -7.43
N VAL A 449 -17.40 2.20 -6.65
CA VAL A 449 -17.59 1.93 -5.21
C VAL A 449 -18.09 0.50 -5.01
N ASP A 450 -19.18 0.15 -5.69
CA ASP A 450 -19.83 -1.16 -5.57
C ASP A 450 -18.88 -2.29 -6.00
N LYS A 451 -18.13 -2.08 -7.09
CA LYS A 451 -17.12 -3.03 -7.56
C LYS A 451 -16.07 -3.31 -6.49
N ILE A 452 -15.43 -2.27 -5.95
CA ILE A 452 -14.34 -2.47 -4.97
C ILE A 452 -14.90 -3.01 -3.65
N GLN A 453 -16.12 -2.62 -3.24
CA GLN A 453 -16.77 -3.22 -2.07
C GLN A 453 -17.06 -4.71 -2.28
N SER A 454 -17.49 -5.12 -3.47
CA SER A 454 -17.71 -6.53 -3.80
C SER A 454 -16.41 -7.33 -3.84
N GLU A 455 -15.32 -6.75 -4.32
CA GLU A 455 -13.99 -7.36 -4.30
C GLU A 455 -13.47 -7.52 -2.87
N LYS A 456 -13.70 -6.52 -2.02
CA LYS A 456 -13.42 -6.59 -0.58
C LYS A 456 -14.22 -7.72 0.08
N GLN A 457 -15.53 -7.80 -0.16
CA GLN A 457 -16.37 -8.87 0.40
C GLN A 457 -15.95 -10.26 -0.09
N LYS A 458 -15.51 -10.41 -1.34
CA LYS A 458 -14.97 -11.67 -1.85
C LYS A 458 -13.64 -12.05 -1.19
N ALA A 459 -12.79 -11.07 -0.88
CA ALA A 459 -11.55 -11.28 -0.15
C ALA A 459 -11.78 -11.56 1.35
N GLU A 460 -12.88 -11.06 1.92
CA GLU A 460 -13.27 -11.25 3.32
C GLU A 460 -14.21 -12.45 3.52
N ALA A 461 -14.74 -13.04 2.44
CA ALA A 461 -15.59 -14.21 2.52
C ALA A 461 -14.77 -15.39 3.05
N PRO A 462 -15.14 -15.98 4.20
CA PRO A 462 -14.56 -17.26 4.59
C PRO A 462 -14.80 -18.24 3.45
N LEU A 463 -13.74 -18.89 2.96
CA LEU A 463 -13.88 -20.03 2.06
C LEU A 463 -14.79 -21.03 2.79
N GLU A 464 -16.04 -21.12 2.36
CA GLU A 464 -16.96 -22.16 2.82
C GLU A 464 -16.21 -23.48 2.68
N ARG A 465 -16.12 -24.21 3.79
CA ARG A 465 -15.48 -25.53 3.88
C ARG A 465 -16.13 -26.50 2.90
N SER A 466 -15.67 -26.55 1.65
CA SER A 466 -16.02 -27.62 0.70
C SER A 466 -15.12 -28.85 0.91
N TRP A 467 -15.05 -29.34 2.14
CA TRP A 467 -14.41 -30.62 2.49
C TRP A 467 -15.31 -31.49 3.36
N LEU A 468 -16.63 -31.38 3.19
CA LEU A 468 -17.56 -32.36 3.71
C LEU A 468 -18.48 -32.83 2.58
N HIS A 469 -18.42 -34.14 2.34
CA HIS A 469 -19.19 -34.96 1.41
C HIS A 469 -18.61 -35.15 0.00
N GLU A 470 -17.57 -35.98 -0.11
CA GLU A 470 -17.59 -37.12 -1.03
C GLU A 470 -17.06 -38.37 -0.28
N ASN A 471 -17.99 -39.14 0.27
CA ASN A 471 -17.90 -40.58 0.49
C ASN A 471 -19.13 -41.19 -0.17
#